data_AF-A0A161MA66-F1
#
_entry.id   AF-A0A161MA66-F1
#
_cell.length_a   1.000
_cell.length_b   1.000
_cell.length_c   1.000
_cell.angle_alpha   90.00
_cell.angle_beta   90.00
_cell.angle_gamma   90.00
#
_symmetry.space_group_name_H-M   'P 1'
#
loop_
_entity.id
_entity.type
_entity.pdbx_description
1 polymer ?
#
loop_
_entity_poly.entity_id
_entity_poly.type
_entity_poly.pdbx_seq_one_letter_code
_entity_poly.pdbx_strand_id
1 'polypeptide(L)'
;AGMKGDTCDTSARSKLGLIHSEDLPASYRMWQEGITETYDEVLNNSVGFQNPGNIKHLSQELGLGNQQYSNFPVLRFGFPTEECAAELRQAQSSKWAYRSVSDGIAHFKAGRHTEAFQCLNKALTIDANNIEALVARGALYANGGTFKKAIEDFDAALKINS
;
A
#
# COMPACT_ATOMS: atom_id res chain seq x y z
N ALA A 1 24.81 19.13 -16.86
CA ALA A 1 25.48 19.16 -15.54
C ALA A 1 25.02 17.92 -14.76
N GLY A 2 25.80 16.84 -14.80
CA GLY A 2 25.45 15.59 -14.13
C GLY A 2 25.98 15.60 -12.70
N MET A 3 25.09 15.44 -11.72
CA MET A 3 25.46 15.29 -10.32
C MET A 3 26.26 13.99 -10.15
N LYS A 4 27.54 14.10 -9.75
CA LYS A 4 28.29 12.96 -9.22
C LYS A 4 27.73 12.67 -7.82
N GLY A 5 27.11 11.51 -7.66
CA GLY A 5 26.85 10.96 -6.34
C GLY A 5 28.18 10.51 -5.75
N ASP A 6 28.61 11.14 -4.67
CA ASP A 6 29.72 10.64 -3.85
C ASP A 6 29.28 9.32 -3.23
N THR A 7 29.80 8.22 -3.77
CA THR A 7 29.54 6.89 -3.24
C THR A 7 30.36 6.67 -1.99
N CYS A 8 29.64 6.30 -0.93
CA CYS A 8 30.05 5.88 0.40
C CYS A 8 31.44 5.23 0.53
N ASP A 9 32.02 5.55 1.67
CA ASP A 9 33.23 5.06 2.32
C ASP A 9 33.61 3.60 2.03
N THR A 10 34.89 3.38 1.75
CA THR A 10 35.47 2.16 1.15
C THR A 10 35.97 1.11 2.14
N SER A 11 35.57 1.12 3.41
CA SER A 11 36.22 0.29 4.43
C SER A 11 35.67 -1.15 4.61
N ALA A 12 34.51 -1.50 4.05
CA ALA A 12 33.98 -2.86 4.18
C ALA A 12 33.28 -3.33 2.89
N ARG A 13 34.05 -3.48 1.80
CA ARG A 13 33.54 -4.10 0.59
C ARG A 13 33.49 -5.62 0.79
N SER A 14 32.41 -6.14 1.38
CA SER A 14 32.14 -7.57 1.39
C SER A 14 32.20 -8.07 -0.06
N LYS A 15 33.12 -8.98 -0.33
CA LYS A 15 33.35 -9.52 -1.68
C LYS A 15 32.16 -10.40 -2.05
N LEU A 16 31.17 -9.83 -2.73
CA LEU A 16 30.01 -10.57 -3.21
C LEU A 16 30.46 -11.47 -4.38
N GLY A 17 30.58 -12.78 -4.15
CA GLY A 17 31.12 -13.75 -5.11
C GLY A 17 31.41 -15.13 -4.50
N LEU A 18 32.17 -15.96 -5.22
CA LEU A 18 32.70 -17.23 -4.70
C LEU A 18 33.54 -16.98 -3.43
N ILE A 19 33.13 -17.57 -2.31
CA ILE A 19 33.76 -17.42 -1.00
C ILE A 19 34.84 -18.51 -0.87
N HIS A 20 36.08 -18.12 -0.56
CA HIS A 20 37.16 -19.06 -0.28
C HIS A 20 37.31 -19.28 1.23
N SER A 21 37.99 -20.36 1.63
CA SER A 21 38.16 -20.72 3.05
C SER A 21 38.86 -19.64 3.88
N GLU A 22 39.65 -18.78 3.23
CA GLU A 22 40.33 -17.63 3.83
C GLU A 22 39.39 -16.46 4.17
N ASP A 23 38.27 -16.33 3.45
CA ASP A 23 37.26 -15.28 3.65
C ASP A 23 36.31 -15.61 4.82
N LEU A 24 36.37 -16.84 5.35
CA LEU A 24 35.50 -17.31 6.42
C LEU A 24 35.96 -16.77 7.79
N PRO A 25 35.01 -16.51 8.72
CA PRO A 25 35.33 -16.04 10.05
C PRO A 25 36.38 -16.91 10.74
N ALA A 26 37.29 -16.29 11.49
CA ALA A 26 38.37 -17.01 12.17
C ALA A 26 37.83 -18.12 13.09
N SER A 27 36.70 -17.89 13.77
CA SER A 27 36.02 -18.90 14.60
C SER A 27 35.63 -20.16 13.83
N TYR A 28 35.20 -20.02 12.56
CA TYR A 28 34.84 -21.14 11.71
C TYR A 28 36.08 -21.95 11.25
N ARG A 29 37.20 -21.27 10.96
CA ARG A 29 38.46 -21.93 10.62
C ARG A 29 39.03 -22.71 11.81
N MET A 30 39.01 -22.10 12.99
CA MET A 30 39.44 -22.75 14.24
C MET A 30 38.62 -24.02 14.54
N TRP A 31 37.32 -24.01 14.25
CA TRP A 31 36.47 -25.20 14.35
C TRP A 31 36.86 -26.30 13.35
N GLN A 32 37.11 -25.94 12.08
CA GLN A 32 37.55 -26.91 11.06
C GLN A 32 38.91 -27.56 11.38
N GLU A 33 39.78 -26.86 12.11
CA GLU A 33 41.10 -27.33 12.53
C GLU A 33 41.07 -28.29 13.74
N GLY A 34 39.89 -28.71 14.20
CA GLY A 34 39.73 -29.86 15.10
C GLY A 34 39.57 -29.52 16.58
N ILE A 35 39.06 -28.33 16.91
CA ILE A 35 38.64 -28.01 18.28
C ILE A 35 37.42 -28.88 18.64
N THR A 36 37.45 -29.51 19.82
CA THR A 36 36.38 -30.39 20.34
C THR A 36 35.09 -29.68 20.73
N GLU A 37 35.13 -28.35 20.83
CA GLU A 37 33.99 -27.49 21.14
C GLU A 37 33.13 -27.26 19.90
N THR A 38 31.82 -27.17 20.09
CA THR A 38 30.88 -26.86 19.02
C THR A 38 31.09 -25.42 18.52
N TYR A 39 30.76 -25.17 17.25
CA TYR A 39 30.88 -23.83 16.66
C TYR A 39 30.18 -22.74 17.51
N ASP A 40 29.02 -23.06 18.08
CA ASP A 40 28.26 -22.16 18.94
C ASP A 40 28.99 -21.83 20.26
N GLU A 41 29.73 -22.79 20.83
CA GLU A 41 30.53 -22.56 22.04
C GLU A 41 31.72 -21.63 21.75
N VAL A 42 32.43 -21.85 20.64
CA VAL A 42 33.54 -20.99 20.20
C VAL A 42 33.05 -19.56 19.91
N LEU A 43 31.88 -19.43 19.29
CA LEU A 43 31.27 -18.14 18.99
C LEU A 43 30.88 -17.41 20.28
N ASN A 44 30.22 -18.09 21.21
CA ASN A 44 29.83 -17.55 22.50
C ASN A 44 31.05 -17.16 23.35
N ASN A 45 32.18 -17.87 23.26
CA ASN A 45 33.40 -17.54 23.99
C ASN A 45 34.17 -16.36 23.39
N SER A 46 33.83 -15.93 22.17
CA SER A 46 34.50 -14.81 21.53
C SER A 46 34.14 -13.48 22.18
N VAL A 47 35.17 -12.70 22.55
CA VAL A 47 35.04 -11.40 23.21
C VAL A 47 34.24 -10.37 22.39
N GLY A 48 34.19 -10.55 21.06
CA GLY A 48 33.41 -9.70 20.16
C GLY A 48 31.91 -10.02 20.18
N PHE A 49 31.53 -11.30 20.29
CA PHE A 49 30.13 -11.73 20.21
C PHE A 49 29.34 -11.39 21.48
N GLN A 50 29.96 -11.50 22.66
CA GLN A 50 29.31 -11.14 23.92
C GLN A 50 29.21 -9.63 24.18
N ASN A 51 29.83 -8.79 23.33
CA ASN A 51 29.82 -7.34 23.54
C ASN A 51 28.45 -6.74 23.14
N PRO A 52 27.65 -6.22 24.10
CA PRO A 52 26.34 -5.65 23.81
C PRO A 52 26.41 -4.41 22.90
N GLY A 53 27.56 -3.73 22.87
CA GLY A 53 27.84 -2.62 21.98
C GLY A 53 28.13 -3.06 20.55
N ASN A 54 28.68 -4.28 20.35
CA ASN A 54 29.00 -4.80 19.02
C ASN A 54 27.72 -5.12 18.24
N ILE A 55 26.70 -5.71 18.87
CA ILE A 55 25.40 -5.95 18.21
C ILE A 55 24.75 -4.63 17.77
N LYS A 56 24.84 -3.58 18.59
CA LYS A 56 24.34 -2.23 18.23
C LYS A 56 25.15 -1.60 17.10
N HIS A 57 26.47 -1.78 17.09
CA HIS A 57 27.34 -1.27 16.06
C HIS A 57 27.13 -2.01 14.72
N LEU A 58 27.06 -3.34 14.74
CA LEU A 58 26.74 -4.17 13.58
C LEU A 58 25.34 -3.90 13.05
N SER A 59 24.35 -3.69 13.92
CA SER A 59 23.01 -3.32 13.46
C SER A 59 22.99 -1.92 12.86
N GLN A 60 23.84 -1.00 13.30
CA GLN A 60 24.00 0.32 12.67
C GLN A 60 24.73 0.22 11.32
N GLU A 61 25.83 -0.52 11.24
CA GLU A 61 26.60 -0.81 10.01
C GLU A 61 25.73 -1.49 8.93
N LEU A 62 24.94 -2.48 9.33
CA LEU A 62 24.04 -3.21 8.43
C LEU A 62 22.72 -2.47 8.16
N GLY A 63 22.51 -1.30 8.77
CA GLY A 63 21.28 -0.50 8.61
C GLY A 63 20.03 -1.12 9.23
N LEU A 64 20.19 -2.06 10.17
CA LEU A 64 19.14 -2.78 10.91
C LEU A 64 18.68 -2.05 12.19
N GLY A 65 19.31 -0.92 12.55
CA GLY A 65 19.09 -0.23 13.83
C GLY A 65 17.77 0.54 14.00
N ASN A 66 17.00 0.76 12.93
CA ASN A 66 15.77 1.56 12.98
C ASN A 66 14.54 0.70 12.67
N GLN A 67 13.83 0.25 13.72
CA GLN A 67 12.43 -0.20 13.88
C GLN A 67 11.62 -0.84 12.72
N GLN A 68 12.17 -1.07 11.53
CA GLN A 68 11.43 -1.50 10.35
C GLN A 68 12.20 -2.62 9.68
N TYR A 69 11.91 -3.84 10.16
CA TYR A 69 12.51 -5.10 9.75
C TYR A 69 12.05 -5.53 8.35
N SER A 70 12.40 -4.77 7.32
CA SER A 70 12.13 -5.15 5.93
C SER A 70 13.33 -4.90 5.02
N ASN A 71 13.68 -5.93 4.25
CA ASN A 71 14.63 -5.85 3.15
C ASN A 71 14.07 -5.09 1.94
N PHE A 72 12.76 -4.80 1.92
CA PHE A 72 12.12 -4.01 0.87
C PHE A 72 12.24 -2.51 1.20
N PRO A 73 12.97 -1.71 0.39
CA PRO A 73 13.14 -0.27 0.64
C PRO A 73 11.81 0.50 0.72
N VAL A 74 10.79 0.05 -0.02
CA VAL A 74 9.46 0.67 -0.04
C VAL A 74 8.69 0.51 1.28
N LEU A 75 9.05 -0.48 2.10
CA LEU A 75 8.43 -0.74 3.40
C LEU A 75 9.24 -0.12 4.56
N ARG A 76 10.40 0.50 4.27
CA ARG A 76 11.25 1.20 5.25
C ARG A 76 10.83 2.66 5.48
N PHE A 77 9.93 3.16 4.65
CA PHE A 77 9.30 4.45 4.83
C PHE A 77 7.81 4.16 4.92
N GLY A 78 7.16 4.63 5.99
CA GLY A 78 5.70 4.51 6.09
C GLY A 78 5.07 5.13 4.85
N PHE A 79 4.07 4.48 4.26
CA PHE A 79 3.38 5.03 3.11
C PHE A 79 2.85 6.43 3.48
N PRO A 80 3.04 7.45 2.61
CA PRO A 80 2.47 8.77 2.85
C PRO A 80 0.96 8.61 3.02
N THR A 81 0.47 8.92 4.22
CA THR A 81 -0.93 8.73 4.62
C THR A 81 -1.88 9.60 3.80
N GLU A 82 -1.36 10.73 3.32
CA GLU A 82 -2.08 11.74 2.53
C GLU A 82 -2.44 11.20 1.12
N GLU A 83 -1.50 10.54 0.43
CA GLU A 83 -1.64 10.20 -0.99
C GLU A 83 -2.28 8.82 -1.20
N CYS A 84 -1.80 7.79 -0.48
CA CYS A 84 -2.24 6.41 -0.72
C CYS A 84 -3.71 6.19 -0.31
N ALA A 85 -4.20 6.93 0.69
CA ALA A 85 -5.52 6.70 1.24
C ALA A 85 -6.64 7.46 0.50
N ALA A 86 -6.34 8.60 -0.13
CA ALA A 86 -7.34 9.41 -0.83
C ALA A 86 -7.79 8.72 -2.13
N GLU A 87 -6.84 8.31 -2.97
CA GLU A 87 -7.14 7.65 -4.25
C GLU A 87 -7.82 6.29 -4.05
N LEU A 88 -7.35 5.49 -3.07
CA LEU A 88 -8.00 4.22 -2.73
C LEU A 88 -9.44 4.41 -2.24
N ARG A 89 -9.68 5.40 -1.38
CA ARG A 89 -11.05 5.72 -0.93
C ARG A 89 -11.92 6.20 -2.07
N GLN A 90 -11.39 7.02 -2.99
CA GLN A 90 -12.13 7.49 -4.16
C GLN A 90 -12.53 6.31 -5.06
N ALA A 91 -11.58 5.43 -5.39
CA ALA A 91 -11.86 4.24 -6.19
C ALA A 91 -12.88 3.31 -5.53
N GLN A 92 -12.78 3.12 -4.20
CA GLN A 92 -13.76 2.34 -3.42
C GLN A 92 -15.14 3.00 -3.41
N SER A 93 -15.21 4.31 -3.19
CA SER A 93 -16.44 5.10 -3.19
C SER A 93 -17.14 5.04 -4.54
N SER A 94 -16.43 5.25 -5.65
CA SER A 94 -17.01 5.12 -6.99
C SER A 94 -17.56 3.71 -7.21
N LYS A 95 -16.82 2.66 -6.82
CA LYS A 95 -17.32 1.27 -6.92
C LYS A 95 -18.58 1.02 -6.10
N TRP A 96 -18.68 1.58 -4.90
CA TRP A 96 -19.89 1.49 -4.07
C TRP A 96 -21.06 2.28 -4.63
N ALA A 97 -20.80 3.44 -5.24
CA ALA A 97 -21.80 4.22 -5.94
C ALA A 97 -22.39 3.42 -7.12
N TYR A 98 -21.55 2.86 -8.00
CA TYR A 98 -22.00 2.00 -9.11
C TYR A 98 -22.84 0.81 -8.65
N ARG A 99 -22.44 0.14 -7.57
CA ARG A 99 -23.24 -0.95 -6.99
C ARG A 99 -24.62 -0.46 -6.54
N SER A 100 -24.66 0.69 -5.86
CA SER A 100 -25.93 1.28 -5.40
C SER A 100 -26.82 1.71 -6.58
N VAL A 101 -26.24 2.18 -7.68
CA VAL A 101 -26.99 2.44 -8.93
C VAL A 101 -27.58 1.15 -9.50
N SER A 102 -26.78 0.09 -9.60
CA SER A 102 -27.23 -1.22 -10.09
C SER A 102 -28.41 -1.75 -9.28
N ASP A 103 -28.31 -1.69 -7.95
CA ASP A 103 -29.39 -2.08 -7.04
C ASP A 103 -30.64 -1.21 -7.27
N GLY A 104 -30.47 0.12 -7.37
CA GLY A 104 -31.58 1.05 -7.63
C GLY A 104 -32.32 0.76 -8.94
N ILE A 105 -31.58 0.44 -10.02
CA ILE A 105 -32.16 0.04 -11.30
C ILE A 105 -32.91 -1.29 -11.17
N ALA A 106 -32.38 -2.26 -10.41
CA ALA A 106 -33.06 -3.53 -10.16
C ALA A 106 -34.38 -3.33 -9.41
N HIS A 107 -34.39 -2.48 -8.37
CA HIS A 107 -35.61 -2.10 -7.66
C HIS A 107 -36.62 -1.38 -8.56
N PHE A 108 -36.15 -0.49 -9.45
CA PHE A 108 -37.00 0.21 -10.41
C PHE A 108 -37.68 -0.77 -11.38
N LYS A 109 -36.91 -1.71 -11.95
CA LYS A 109 -37.44 -2.76 -12.84
C LYS A 109 -38.46 -3.66 -12.13
N ALA A 110 -38.31 -3.84 -10.81
CA ALA A 110 -39.25 -4.60 -9.99
C ALA A 110 -40.48 -3.78 -9.53
N GLY A 111 -40.64 -2.53 -10.00
CA GLY A 111 -41.76 -1.66 -9.65
C GLY A 111 -41.65 -1.02 -8.26
N ARG A 112 -40.54 -1.22 -7.54
CA ARG A 112 -40.33 -0.68 -6.19
C ARG A 112 -39.65 0.68 -6.28
N HIS A 113 -40.44 1.69 -6.62
CA HIS A 113 -39.95 3.05 -6.90
C HIS A 113 -39.31 3.75 -5.68
N THR A 114 -39.85 3.54 -4.48
CA THR A 114 -39.33 4.17 -3.24
C THR A 114 -37.93 3.68 -2.89
N GLU A 115 -37.71 2.36 -2.96
CA GLU A 115 -36.41 1.73 -2.71
C GLU A 115 -35.40 2.11 -3.79
N ALA A 116 -35.84 2.18 -5.06
CA ALA A 116 -34.99 2.67 -6.14
C ALA A 116 -34.49 4.10 -5.87
N PHE A 117 -35.35 5.00 -5.38
CA PHE A 117 -34.95 6.35 -4.99
C PHE A 117 -33.92 6.34 -3.85
N GLN A 118 -34.08 5.48 -2.85
CA GLN A 118 -33.15 5.38 -1.73
C GLN A 118 -31.76 4.93 -2.21
N CYS A 119 -31.70 3.90 -3.06
CA CYS A 119 -30.46 3.40 -3.65
C CYS A 119 -29.76 4.46 -4.51
N LEU A 120 -30.51 5.18 -5.35
CA LEU A 120 -29.95 6.21 -6.23
C LEU A 120 -29.50 7.45 -5.46
N ASN A 121 -30.24 7.87 -4.44
CA ASN A 121 -29.79 8.95 -3.56
C ASN A 121 -28.53 8.55 -2.80
N LYS A 122 -28.44 7.30 -2.32
CA LYS A 122 -27.24 6.78 -1.69
C LYS A 122 -26.04 6.81 -2.64
N ALA A 123 -26.21 6.42 -3.90
CA ALA A 123 -25.15 6.50 -4.89
C ALA A 123 -24.62 7.95 -5.04
N LEU A 124 -25.53 8.93 -5.11
CA LEU A 124 -25.19 10.36 -5.20
C LEU A 124 -24.61 10.95 -3.92
N THR A 125 -24.89 10.37 -2.75
CA THR A 125 -24.21 10.78 -1.50
C THR A 125 -22.77 10.30 -1.44
N ILE A 126 -22.46 9.18 -2.10
CA ILE A 126 -21.11 8.60 -2.15
C ILE A 126 -20.29 9.26 -3.25
N ASP A 127 -20.90 9.43 -4.42
CA ASP A 127 -20.31 10.08 -5.59
C ASP A 127 -21.32 11.02 -6.23
N ALA A 128 -21.22 12.30 -5.89
CA ALA A 128 -22.14 13.33 -6.35
C ALA A 128 -22.08 13.55 -7.87
N ASN A 129 -20.98 13.17 -8.51
CA ASN A 129 -20.76 13.37 -9.94
C ASN A 129 -21.04 12.09 -10.76
N ASN A 130 -21.68 11.09 -10.15
CA ASN A 130 -22.02 9.86 -10.84
C ASN A 130 -23.14 10.11 -11.87
N ILE A 131 -22.75 10.15 -13.14
CA ILE A 131 -23.62 10.38 -14.30
C ILE A 131 -24.74 9.32 -14.37
N GLU A 132 -24.41 8.04 -14.15
CA GLU A 132 -25.41 6.96 -14.22
C GLU A 132 -26.47 7.10 -13.14
N ALA A 133 -26.07 7.50 -11.92
CA ALA A 133 -26.99 7.75 -10.82
C ALA A 133 -27.96 8.90 -11.11
N LEU A 134 -27.46 10.01 -11.67
CA LEU A 134 -28.27 11.17 -12.07
C LEU A 134 -29.27 10.77 -13.17
N VAL A 135 -28.81 10.06 -14.20
CA VAL A 135 -29.67 9.61 -15.31
C VAL A 135 -30.74 8.64 -14.81
N ALA A 136 -30.38 7.66 -13.97
CA ALA A 136 -31.32 6.70 -13.42
C ALA A 136 -32.36 7.37 -12.50
N ARG A 137 -31.95 8.36 -11.70
CA ARG A 137 -32.87 9.13 -10.83
C ARG A 137 -33.77 10.04 -11.64
N GLY A 138 -33.25 10.68 -12.68
CA GLY A 138 -34.03 11.47 -13.63
C GLY A 138 -35.10 10.64 -14.33
N ALA A 139 -34.76 9.44 -14.80
CA ALA A 139 -35.72 8.50 -15.39
C ALA A 139 -36.81 8.08 -14.38
N LEU A 140 -36.42 7.85 -13.12
CA LEU A 140 -37.35 7.51 -12.05
C LEU A 140 -38.32 8.66 -11.73
N TYR A 141 -37.82 9.90 -11.70
CA TYR A 141 -38.64 11.11 -11.54
C TYR A 141 -39.60 11.33 -12.72
N ALA A 142 -39.16 11.06 -13.96
CA ALA A 142 -39.99 11.16 -15.15
C ALA A 142 -41.13 10.13 -15.10
N ASN A 143 -40.85 8.90 -14.68
CA ASN A 143 -41.87 7.86 -14.49
C ASN A 143 -42.87 8.22 -13.38
N GLY A 144 -42.42 8.95 -12.35
CA GLY A 144 -43.28 9.49 -11.28
C GLY A 144 -44.06 10.76 -11.64
N GLY A 145 -43.95 11.26 -12.89
CA GLY A 145 -44.61 12.49 -13.35
C GLY A 145 -43.97 13.80 -12.88
N THR A 146 -42.84 13.73 -12.18
CA THR A 146 -42.10 14.91 -11.68
C THR A 146 -41.02 15.37 -12.66
N PHE A 147 -41.44 15.84 -13.83
CA PHE A 147 -40.53 16.17 -14.94
C PHE A 147 -39.53 17.28 -14.63
N LYS A 148 -39.89 18.27 -13.80
CA LYS A 148 -38.97 19.37 -13.44
C LYS A 148 -37.67 18.86 -12.80
N LYS A 149 -37.80 17.95 -11.83
CA LYS A 149 -36.65 17.34 -11.15
C LYS A 149 -35.87 16.40 -12.07
N ALA A 150 -36.57 15.72 -12.99
CA ALA A 150 -35.91 14.88 -13.98
C ALA A 150 -34.99 15.71 -14.89
N ILE A 151 -35.47 16.87 -15.36
CA ILE A 151 -34.69 17.80 -16.19
C ILE A 151 -33.48 18.32 -15.42
N GLU A 152 -33.64 18.71 -14.14
CA GLU A 152 -32.53 19.15 -13.29
C GLU A 152 -31.43 18.07 -13.17
N ASP A 153 -31.81 16.81 -12.95
CA ASP A 153 -30.87 15.69 -12.87
C ASP A 153 -30.17 15.41 -14.21
N PHE A 154 -30.89 15.50 -15.34
CA PHE A 154 -30.31 15.32 -16.67
C PHE A 154 -29.37 16.46 -17.05
N ASP A 155 -29.71 17.71 -16.73
CA ASP A 155 -28.84 18.86 -16.95
C ASP A 155 -27.56 18.77 -16.13
N ALA A 156 -27.66 18.30 -14.87
CA ALA A 156 -26.50 18.04 -14.05
C ALA A 156 -25.59 16.95 -14.66
N ALA A 157 -26.18 15.87 -15.18
CA ALA A 157 -25.45 14.79 -15.85
C ALA A 157 -24.71 15.30 -17.11
N LEU A 158 -25.38 16.15 -17.91
CA LEU A 158 -24.80 16.74 -19.12
C LEU A 158 -23.64 17.69 -18.81
N LYS A 159 -23.72 18.48 -17.74
CA LYS A 159 -22.64 19.38 -17.30
C LYS A 159 -21.38 18.64 -16.85
N ILE A 160 -21.52 17.39 -16.39
CA ILE A 160 -20.36 16.57 -16.00
C ILE A 160 -19.70 15.95 -17.23
N ASN A 161 -20.48 15.67 -18.28
CA ASN A 161 -20.02 15.03 -19.52
C ASN A 161 -19.66 16.03 -20.65
N SER A 162 -19.57 17.33 -20.34
CA SER A 162 -19.19 18.39 -21.28
C SER A 162 -17.71 18.73 -21.16
#